data_AF-A0A944VZM3-F1
#
_entry.id   AF-A0A944VZM3-F1
#
_cell.length_a   1.000
_cell.length_b   1.000
_cell.length_c   1.000
_cell.angle_alpha   90.00
_cell.angle_beta   90.00
_cell.angle_gamma   90.00
#
_symmetry.space_group_name_H-M   'P 1'
#
loop_
_entity.id
_entity.type
_entity.pdbx_description
1 polymer ?
#
loop_
_entity_poly.entity_id
_entity_poly.type
_entity_poly.pdbx_seq_one_letter_code
_entity_poly.pdbx_strand_id
1 'polypeptide(L)'
;MRNPLGIVFQLSRADLKHEWVLTICLIMAVTAVLSPLMILFGLKFGTIEVMRYRLVQDPRNREIRPLTSKSFTQEWFNKLESRDDVSFIVPTTRQISASVEAQIKDNSRSKDQNKINLDIIPTDDGDRLVMENGASVPNSNQCVLTNMAAEKLDAKIGDTLIVAAKRYKGTRYEKGMLSLKVSGILTDRASTLKSIYVRLHILEAVESYKDGQAVPEYGWEGTTPKAYPLYDGLVVILLKKLNKIDEFKLINNTGFTKIEPLTTQDLYGRAGYLLSPGKSIYLLSTKSKPAGHESVRSIGFRLRGKGATLIPWVSELKAELIDRSDHVVNSFNLLSLSIPEQKAVNVGMIPIPTWSGEIDSDEKSSDTAKWRRIMLPESVKSLDDPVQMRITRGDDSFVFPIQIESDSIPREIEQKNTAFVPARLAGVLNLFKRRNITFDNTSREFILARRGYAGFRLYASTIDDVELIKQYLEGEGIPVHTEAERIRDVTELDKYLTLIFWLITTVGVIGGVATLMASLYASVERKRKDLSILRLIGLSGTTLLRFPIYQGIIIAVGGFGVALVFFESLAWIINSLFSSHLQAEESLCRLAIWHLLIILGATVSVAILAGTVAAWRITRIEPAEALRDE
;
A
#
# COMPACT_ATOMS: atom_id res chain seq x y z
N MET A 1 74.28 15.55 19.85
CA MET A 1 74.04 15.51 18.39
C MET A 1 72.58 15.84 18.13
N ARG A 2 72.32 16.86 17.32
CA ARG A 2 70.97 17.33 16.94
C ARG A 2 70.16 16.18 16.33
N ASN A 3 68.87 16.12 16.64
CA ASN A 3 67.94 15.06 16.26
C ASN A 3 68.14 14.64 14.77
N PRO A 4 68.68 13.44 14.47
CA PRO A 4 69.10 13.06 13.11
C PRO A 4 67.94 13.08 12.10
N LEU A 5 66.71 12.90 12.59
CA LEU A 5 65.47 13.08 11.85
C LEU A 5 65.30 14.48 11.24
N GLY A 6 65.60 15.52 12.02
CA GLY A 6 65.44 16.90 11.57
C GLY A 6 66.43 17.28 10.47
N ILE A 7 67.63 16.69 10.51
CA ILE A 7 68.68 16.93 9.52
C ILE A 7 68.30 16.31 8.17
N VAL A 8 67.81 15.06 8.14
CA VAL A 8 67.40 14.41 6.89
C VAL A 8 66.21 15.12 6.25
N PHE A 9 65.22 15.54 7.04
CA PHE A 9 64.10 16.31 6.51
C PHE A 9 64.53 17.66 5.91
N GLN A 10 65.44 18.38 6.59
CA GLN A 10 66.01 19.63 6.08
C GLN A 10 66.81 19.42 4.79
N LEU A 11 67.59 18.33 4.73
CA LEU A 11 68.36 17.95 3.56
C LEU A 11 67.44 17.61 2.39
N SER A 12 66.40 16.77 2.59
CA SER A 12 65.40 16.46 1.57
C SER A 12 64.71 17.71 1.03
N ARG A 13 64.36 18.66 1.90
CA ARG A 13 63.75 19.93 1.49
C ARG A 13 64.73 20.82 0.71
N ALA A 14 65.98 20.91 1.15
CA ALA A 14 67.01 21.71 0.48
C ALA A 14 67.33 21.14 -0.90
N ASP A 15 67.37 19.81 -1.01
CA ASP A 15 67.59 19.09 -2.25
C ASP A 15 66.48 19.32 -3.29
N LEU A 16 65.21 19.21 -2.88
CA LEU A 16 64.08 19.53 -3.76
C LEU A 16 64.10 20.99 -4.24
N LYS A 17 64.57 21.92 -3.39
CA LYS A 17 64.74 23.33 -3.78
C LYS A 17 65.89 23.55 -4.74
N HIS A 18 66.97 22.76 -4.62
CA HIS A 18 68.09 22.83 -5.53
C HIS A 18 67.69 22.31 -6.92
N GLU A 19 67.02 21.16 -6.97
CA GLU A 19 66.43 20.58 -8.20
C GLU A 19 64.99 21.08 -8.44
N TRP A 20 64.76 22.39 -8.36
CA TRP A 20 63.41 22.96 -8.41
C TRP A 20 62.64 22.64 -9.70
N VAL A 21 63.32 22.56 -10.85
CA VAL A 21 62.70 22.22 -12.15
C VAL A 21 62.14 20.80 -12.14
N LEU A 22 62.92 19.83 -11.65
CA LEU A 22 62.49 18.43 -11.52
C LEU A 22 61.38 18.30 -10.47
N THR A 23 61.48 19.04 -9.37
CA THR A 23 60.45 19.05 -8.33
C THR A 23 59.11 19.58 -8.84
N ILE A 24 59.10 20.68 -9.60
CA ILE A 24 57.88 21.21 -10.22
C ILE A 24 57.32 20.20 -11.24
N CYS A 25 58.18 19.59 -12.07
CA CYS A 25 57.75 18.57 -13.03
C CYS A 25 57.05 17.39 -12.33
N LEU A 26 57.59 16.92 -11.21
CA LEU A 26 57.01 15.82 -10.43
C LEU A 26 55.71 16.21 -9.73
N ILE A 27 55.65 17.42 -9.15
CA ILE A 27 54.41 17.99 -8.59
C ILE A 27 53.34 18.06 -9.68
N MET A 28 53.69 18.52 -10.89
CA MET A 28 52.77 18.59 -12.03
C MET A 28 52.36 17.20 -12.53
N ALA A 29 53.25 16.21 -12.50
CA ALA A 29 52.90 14.82 -12.87
C ALA A 29 51.87 14.22 -11.89
N VAL A 30 52.09 14.41 -10.59
CA VAL A 30 51.11 13.99 -9.55
C VAL A 30 49.80 14.75 -9.71
N THR A 31 49.87 16.05 -9.97
CA THR A 31 48.70 16.90 -10.24
C THR A 31 47.92 16.41 -11.46
N ALA A 32 48.59 16.06 -12.56
CA ALA A 32 47.97 15.60 -13.79
C ALA A 32 47.20 14.28 -13.61
N VAL A 33 47.61 13.44 -12.66
CA VAL A 33 46.89 12.22 -12.29
C VAL A 33 45.73 12.52 -11.34
N LEU A 34 45.96 13.34 -10.31
CA LEU A 34 44.96 13.62 -9.27
C LEU A 34 43.81 14.52 -9.76
N SER A 35 44.11 15.55 -10.55
CA SER A 35 43.13 16.55 -10.98
C SER A 35 41.94 15.93 -11.73
N PRO A 36 42.12 15.11 -12.79
CA PRO A 36 40.99 14.48 -13.48
C PRO A 36 40.20 13.53 -12.58
N LEU A 37 40.88 12.81 -11.67
CA LEU A 37 40.23 11.91 -10.72
C LEU A 37 39.35 12.67 -9.72
N MET A 38 39.86 13.78 -9.16
CA MET A 38 39.10 14.64 -8.26
C MET A 38 37.88 15.26 -8.95
N ILE A 39 38.04 15.72 -10.19
CA ILE A 39 36.93 16.28 -10.98
C ILE A 39 35.86 15.23 -11.27
N LEU A 40 36.26 14.06 -11.75
CA LEU A 40 35.33 12.96 -12.03
C LEU A 40 34.59 12.54 -10.76
N PHE A 41 35.29 12.49 -9.62
CA PHE A 41 34.71 12.17 -8.33
C PHE A 41 33.75 13.27 -7.86
N GLY A 42 34.12 14.54 -8.02
CA GLY A 42 33.26 15.69 -7.67
C GLY A 42 31.98 15.73 -8.48
N LEU A 43 32.07 15.47 -9.77
CA LEU A 43 30.91 15.38 -10.66
C LEU A 43 30.04 14.16 -10.36
N LYS A 44 30.65 12.99 -10.16
CA LYS A 44 29.92 11.76 -9.79
C LYS A 44 29.12 11.99 -8.52
N PHE A 45 29.79 12.36 -7.42
CA PHE A 45 29.14 12.51 -6.13
C PHE A 45 28.14 13.67 -6.14
N GLY A 46 28.49 14.83 -6.69
CA GLY A 46 27.55 15.96 -6.76
C GLY A 46 26.31 15.66 -7.61
N THR A 47 26.47 15.05 -8.78
CA THR A 47 25.33 14.76 -9.67
C THR A 47 24.43 13.64 -9.11
N ILE A 48 25.01 12.54 -8.63
CA ILE A 48 24.24 11.42 -8.06
C ILE A 48 23.59 11.83 -6.75
N GLU A 49 24.27 12.63 -5.92
CA GLU A 49 23.70 13.15 -4.70
C GLU A 49 22.52 14.08 -5.00
N VAL A 50 22.62 14.97 -5.98
CA VAL A 50 21.48 15.80 -6.42
C VAL A 50 20.33 14.95 -6.95
N MET A 51 20.59 13.98 -7.83
CA MET A 51 19.54 13.10 -8.38
C MET A 51 18.87 12.26 -7.28
N ARG A 52 19.67 11.64 -6.41
CA ARG A 52 19.19 10.85 -5.26
C ARG A 52 18.45 11.73 -4.27
N TYR A 53 18.97 12.91 -3.96
CA TYR A 53 18.35 13.87 -3.06
C TYR A 53 16.98 14.27 -3.59
N ARG A 54 16.85 14.66 -4.86
CA ARG A 54 15.56 14.97 -5.48
C ARG A 54 14.60 13.79 -5.47
N LEU A 55 15.11 12.57 -5.70
CA LEU A 55 14.30 11.37 -5.67
C LEU A 55 13.78 11.04 -4.26
N VAL A 56 14.63 11.14 -3.23
CA VAL A 56 14.29 10.87 -1.82
C VAL A 56 13.41 11.98 -1.24
N GLN A 57 13.69 13.22 -1.59
CA GLN A 57 12.94 14.39 -1.15
C GLN A 57 11.54 14.45 -1.74
N ASP A 58 11.18 13.70 -2.78
CA ASP A 58 9.81 13.68 -3.28
C ASP A 58 9.08 12.39 -2.83
N PRO A 59 8.16 12.45 -1.85
CA PRO A 59 7.46 11.30 -1.30
C PRO A 59 6.59 10.63 -2.34
N ARG A 60 6.19 11.34 -3.40
CA ARG A 60 5.45 10.76 -4.52
C ARG A 60 6.25 9.65 -5.20
N ASN A 61 7.58 9.70 -5.17
CA ASN A 61 8.41 8.64 -5.74
C ASN A 61 8.31 7.32 -4.95
N ARG A 62 7.87 7.37 -3.69
CA ARG A 62 7.60 6.20 -2.85
C ARG A 62 6.13 5.76 -2.90
N GLU A 63 5.28 6.50 -3.61
CA GLU A 63 3.85 6.21 -3.73
C GLU A 63 3.60 5.13 -4.79
N ILE A 64 2.76 4.17 -4.44
CA ILE A 64 2.34 3.05 -5.28
C ILE A 64 0.82 3.04 -5.32
N ARG A 65 0.26 3.04 -6.53
CA ARG A 65 -1.19 3.04 -6.76
C ARG A 65 -1.58 1.99 -7.80
N PRO A 66 -2.75 1.34 -7.70
CA PRO A 66 -3.17 0.38 -8.71
C PRO A 66 -3.55 1.10 -10.03
N LEU A 67 -3.15 0.51 -11.16
CA LEU A 67 -3.54 0.97 -12.50
C LEU A 67 -4.98 0.57 -12.87
N THR A 68 -5.46 -0.53 -12.29
CA THR A 68 -6.80 -1.04 -12.56
C THR A 68 -7.62 -1.12 -11.29
N SER A 69 -8.92 -0.84 -11.39
CA SER A 69 -9.84 -1.02 -10.28
C SER A 69 -10.15 -2.51 -10.10
N LYS A 70 -9.82 -3.03 -8.92
CA LYS A 70 -10.20 -4.38 -8.44
C LYS A 70 -10.89 -4.25 -7.09
N SER A 71 -11.44 -5.36 -6.58
CA SER A 71 -12.07 -5.40 -5.25
C SER A 71 -11.07 -5.92 -4.22
N PHE A 72 -10.56 -5.05 -3.36
CA PHE A 72 -9.61 -5.39 -2.30
C PHE A 72 -10.35 -5.52 -0.96
N THR A 73 -10.13 -6.62 -0.23
CA THR A 73 -10.74 -6.89 1.08
C THR A 73 -9.94 -6.24 2.21
N GLN A 74 -10.56 -6.03 3.38
CA GLN A 74 -9.84 -5.48 4.55
C GLN A 74 -8.67 -6.37 4.99
N GLU A 75 -8.83 -7.69 4.93
CA GLU A 75 -7.77 -8.65 5.25
C GLU A 75 -6.54 -8.51 4.35
N TRP A 76 -6.76 -8.21 3.06
CA TRP A 76 -5.68 -7.96 2.12
C TRP A 76 -4.87 -6.71 2.52
N PHE A 77 -5.54 -5.65 3.00
CA PHE A 77 -4.88 -4.46 3.52
C PHE A 77 -4.06 -4.76 4.78
N ASN A 78 -4.64 -5.47 5.74
CA ASN A 78 -3.96 -5.82 6.99
C ASN A 78 -2.69 -6.67 6.72
N LYS A 79 -2.74 -7.56 5.74
CA LYS A 79 -1.57 -8.37 5.33
C LYS A 79 -0.45 -7.49 4.78
N LEU A 80 -0.75 -6.52 3.92
CA LEU A 80 0.25 -5.61 3.35
C LEU A 80 0.80 -4.63 4.39
N GLU A 81 -0.04 -4.14 5.29
CA GLU A 81 0.37 -3.24 6.37
C GLU A 81 1.36 -3.92 7.33
N SER A 82 1.28 -5.24 7.50
CA SER A 82 2.22 -6.00 8.34
C SER A 82 3.64 -6.15 7.78
N ARG A 83 3.93 -5.68 6.56
CA ARG A 83 5.25 -5.84 5.93
C ARG A 83 6.18 -4.68 6.27
N ASP A 84 7.45 -4.98 6.54
CA ASP A 84 8.45 -3.96 6.90
C ASP A 84 8.80 -3.00 5.74
N ASP A 85 8.63 -3.43 4.50
CA ASP A 85 8.86 -2.62 3.30
C ASP A 85 7.73 -1.62 3.00
N VAL A 86 6.58 -1.75 3.68
CA VAL A 86 5.43 -0.84 3.56
C VAL A 86 5.40 0.10 4.77
N SER A 87 5.50 1.41 4.54
CA SER A 87 5.39 2.40 5.62
C SER A 87 3.95 2.80 5.92
N PHE A 88 3.07 2.77 4.92
CA PHE A 88 1.69 3.25 5.03
C PHE A 88 0.87 2.70 3.86
N ILE A 89 -0.35 2.26 4.14
CA ILE A 89 -1.33 1.90 3.12
C ILE A 89 -2.72 2.36 3.55
N VAL A 90 -3.45 2.99 2.64
CA VAL A 90 -4.84 3.37 2.86
C VAL A 90 -5.71 2.91 1.70
N PRO A 91 -6.89 2.30 1.96
CA PRO A 91 -7.83 1.94 0.91
C PRO A 91 -8.39 3.16 0.17
N THR A 92 -8.77 2.99 -1.10
CA THR A 92 -9.47 4.03 -1.87
C THR A 92 -10.77 3.50 -2.48
N THR A 93 -11.73 4.41 -2.63
CA THR A 93 -13.01 4.13 -3.29
C THR A 93 -12.89 4.30 -4.80
N ARG A 94 -14.00 4.12 -5.55
CA ARG A 94 -14.00 4.33 -6.99
C ARG A 94 -13.66 5.79 -7.32
N GLN A 95 -12.78 6.01 -8.29
CA GLN A 95 -12.30 7.35 -8.66
C GLN A 95 -13.43 8.32 -9.04
N ILE A 96 -14.47 7.83 -9.73
CA ILE A 96 -15.67 8.63 -10.09
C ILE A 96 -16.47 9.13 -8.87
N SER A 97 -16.34 8.44 -7.73
CA SER A 97 -17.05 8.77 -6.51
C SER A 97 -16.19 9.61 -5.56
N ALA A 98 -14.87 9.62 -5.74
CA ALA A 98 -13.87 10.33 -4.93
C ALA A 98 -13.77 11.84 -5.27
N SER A 99 -14.90 12.54 -5.35
CA SER A 99 -14.94 13.96 -5.67
C SER A 99 -16.09 14.68 -4.97
N VAL A 100 -15.87 15.93 -4.60
CA VAL A 100 -16.85 16.76 -3.89
C VAL A 100 -16.79 18.21 -4.33
N GLU A 101 -17.89 18.91 -4.16
CA GLU A 101 -17.92 20.37 -4.29
C GLU A 101 -17.59 20.98 -2.93
N ALA A 102 -16.66 21.94 -2.90
CA ALA A 102 -16.22 22.59 -1.68
C ALA A 102 -16.37 24.11 -1.78
N GLN A 103 -16.67 24.75 -0.64
CA GLN A 103 -16.76 26.20 -0.48
C GLN A 103 -16.48 26.61 0.98
N ILE A 104 -16.01 27.83 1.21
CA ILE A 104 -15.80 28.36 2.56
C ILE A 104 -17.14 28.80 3.17
N LYS A 105 -17.36 28.51 4.46
CA LYS A 105 -18.60 28.84 5.19
C LYS A 105 -18.84 30.35 5.32
N ASP A 106 -17.82 31.11 5.74
CA ASP A 106 -17.89 32.56 5.98
C ASP A 106 -17.18 33.36 4.89
N ASN A 107 -17.64 33.24 3.64
CA ASN A 107 -17.03 33.95 2.52
C ASN A 107 -17.48 35.42 2.42
N SER A 108 -17.33 36.20 3.49
CA SER A 108 -17.52 37.66 3.44
C SER A 108 -16.36 38.39 2.75
N ARG A 109 -15.29 37.67 2.38
CA ARG A 109 -14.05 38.22 1.80
C ARG A 109 -13.98 38.15 0.27
N SER A 110 -14.78 37.30 -0.38
CA SER A 110 -14.77 37.16 -1.84
C SER A 110 -16.12 37.54 -2.47
N LYS A 111 -16.08 38.42 -3.47
CA LYS A 111 -17.25 38.84 -4.27
C LYS A 111 -17.82 37.70 -5.13
N ASP A 112 -17.06 36.62 -5.34
CA ASP A 112 -17.50 35.40 -6.00
C ASP A 112 -17.57 34.24 -4.99
N GLN A 113 -18.77 33.70 -4.78
CA GLN A 113 -18.98 32.43 -4.07
C GLN A 113 -18.47 31.27 -4.94
N ASN A 114 -17.15 31.15 -5.07
CA ASN A 114 -16.51 30.13 -5.91
C ASN A 114 -16.61 28.76 -5.26
N LYS A 115 -17.62 28.00 -5.67
CA LYS A 115 -17.69 26.55 -5.44
C LYS A 115 -16.71 25.88 -6.39
N ILE A 116 -15.81 25.05 -5.85
CA ILE A 116 -14.89 24.29 -6.68
C ILE A 116 -15.06 22.79 -6.45
N ASN A 117 -14.87 22.00 -7.50
CA ASN A 117 -14.75 20.56 -7.35
C ASN A 117 -13.34 20.19 -6.90
N LEU A 118 -13.24 19.41 -5.83
CA LEU A 118 -12.02 18.84 -5.27
C LEU A 118 -12.04 17.32 -5.36
N ASP A 119 -10.88 16.73 -5.61
CA ASP A 119 -10.69 15.29 -5.48
C ASP A 119 -10.47 14.95 -4.00
N ILE A 120 -11.17 13.93 -3.51
CA ILE A 120 -10.99 13.43 -2.14
C ILE A 120 -9.90 12.36 -2.16
N ILE A 121 -8.87 12.56 -1.34
CA ILE A 121 -7.80 11.60 -1.12
C ILE A 121 -7.89 11.12 0.34
N PRO A 122 -7.98 9.81 0.59
CA PRO A 122 -7.97 9.32 1.96
C PRO A 122 -6.53 9.40 2.52
N THR A 123 -6.44 9.69 3.80
CA THR A 123 -5.21 9.71 4.59
C THR A 123 -5.50 9.08 5.95
N ASP A 124 -4.47 8.49 6.55
CA ASP A 124 -4.54 7.90 7.87
C ASP A 124 -3.22 8.12 8.60
N ASP A 125 -3.16 7.68 9.85
CA ASP A 125 -1.98 7.81 10.68
C ASP A 125 -0.78 7.12 10.00
N GLY A 126 0.38 7.79 9.98
CA GLY A 126 1.56 7.31 9.25
C GLY A 126 1.70 7.79 7.80
N ASP A 127 0.77 8.57 7.26
CA ASP A 127 0.88 9.17 5.91
C ASP A 127 2.05 10.17 5.81
N ARG A 128 3.22 9.68 5.37
CA ARG A 128 4.44 10.48 5.23
C ARG A 128 4.31 11.61 4.23
N LEU A 129 3.50 11.48 3.18
CA LEU A 129 3.31 12.57 2.23
C LEU A 129 2.67 13.77 2.91
N VAL A 130 1.68 13.57 3.79
CA VAL A 130 1.07 14.68 4.54
C VAL A 130 2.08 15.29 5.51
N MET A 131 2.75 14.44 6.31
CA MET A 131 3.68 14.87 7.36
C MET A 131 4.93 15.59 6.83
N GLU A 132 5.54 15.07 5.76
CA GLU A 132 6.73 15.67 5.15
C GLU A 132 6.41 16.98 4.41
N ASN A 133 5.14 17.24 4.07
CA ASN A 133 4.71 18.46 3.35
C ASN A 133 4.06 19.52 4.26
N GLY A 134 4.41 19.53 5.55
CA GLY A 134 4.10 20.63 6.46
C GLY A 134 2.71 20.60 7.11
N ALA A 135 2.00 19.48 7.03
CA ALA A 135 0.72 19.29 7.72
C ALA A 135 0.72 18.02 8.57
N SER A 136 -0.15 17.97 9.59
CA SER A 136 -0.44 16.75 10.33
C SER A 136 -1.64 16.02 9.72
N VAL A 137 -1.73 14.71 9.93
CA VAL A 137 -2.88 13.90 9.51
C VAL A 137 -4.15 14.51 10.15
N PRO A 138 -5.20 14.81 9.36
CA PRO A 138 -6.43 15.41 9.86
C PRO A 138 -7.21 14.43 10.76
N ASN A 139 -7.83 14.95 11.82
CA ASN A 139 -8.82 14.21 12.62
C ASN A 139 -10.14 14.01 11.85
N SER A 140 -11.10 13.30 12.46
CA SER A 140 -12.37 12.93 11.78
C SER A 140 -13.26 14.07 11.28
N ASN A 141 -13.11 15.29 11.80
CA ASN A 141 -13.85 16.49 11.36
C ASN A 141 -12.93 17.57 10.76
N GLN A 142 -11.71 17.19 10.38
CA GLN A 142 -10.71 18.07 9.82
C GLN A 142 -10.35 17.65 8.40
N CYS A 143 -9.69 18.55 7.67
CA CYS A 143 -9.14 18.26 6.37
C CYS A 143 -7.82 18.98 6.16
N VAL A 144 -7.00 18.42 5.27
CA VAL A 144 -5.80 19.05 4.77
C VAL A 144 -5.99 19.34 3.29
N LEU A 145 -5.67 20.56 2.86
CA LEU A 145 -5.81 20.99 1.46
C LEU A 145 -4.47 20.98 0.75
N THR A 146 -4.46 20.71 -0.56
CA THR A 146 -3.29 21.04 -1.38
C THR A 146 -3.19 22.56 -1.53
N ASN A 147 -1.98 23.10 -1.76
CA ASN A 147 -1.79 24.53 -1.97
C ASN A 147 -2.70 25.07 -3.09
N MET A 148 -2.79 24.38 -4.24
CA MET A 148 -3.69 24.76 -5.33
C MET A 148 -5.17 24.79 -4.93
N ALA A 149 -5.62 23.87 -4.06
CA ALA A 149 -7.00 23.88 -3.56
C ALA A 149 -7.24 25.05 -2.60
N ALA A 150 -6.29 25.33 -1.71
CA ALA A 150 -6.35 26.44 -0.77
C ALA A 150 -6.37 27.79 -1.49
N GLU A 151 -5.48 28.01 -2.47
CA GLU A 151 -5.44 29.24 -3.29
C GLU A 151 -6.76 29.47 -4.03
N LYS A 152 -7.33 28.44 -4.67
CA LYS A 152 -8.59 28.57 -5.42
C LYS A 152 -9.81 28.81 -4.53
N LEU A 153 -9.76 28.34 -3.29
CA LEU A 153 -10.82 28.58 -2.30
C LEU A 153 -10.61 29.88 -1.53
N ASP A 154 -9.43 30.50 -1.60
CA ASP A 154 -8.96 31.54 -0.66
C ASP A 154 -9.01 31.05 0.81
N ALA A 155 -8.66 29.78 1.03
CA ALA A 155 -8.72 29.11 2.33
C ALA A 155 -7.42 29.22 3.13
N LYS A 156 -7.56 29.39 4.44
CA LYS A 156 -6.46 29.41 5.42
C LYS A 156 -6.64 28.32 6.46
N ILE A 157 -5.53 27.98 7.13
CA ILE A 157 -5.55 27.07 8.28
C ILE A 157 -6.48 27.65 9.35
N GLY A 158 -7.42 26.84 9.84
CA GLY A 158 -8.46 27.24 10.80
C GLY A 158 -9.84 27.52 10.19
N ASP A 159 -9.93 27.75 8.88
CA ASP A 159 -11.21 28.02 8.21
C ASP A 159 -12.12 26.79 8.22
N THR A 160 -13.42 27.03 8.11
CA THR A 160 -14.43 25.96 7.99
C THR A 160 -14.87 25.83 6.54
N LEU A 161 -14.60 24.67 5.96
CA LEU A 161 -14.97 24.30 4.61
C LEU A 161 -16.29 23.50 4.63
N ILE A 162 -17.26 23.92 3.83
CA ILE A 162 -18.47 23.16 3.55
C ILE A 162 -18.21 22.32 2.31
N VAL A 163 -18.26 21.00 2.48
CA VAL A 163 -18.07 19.99 1.45
C VAL A 163 -19.41 19.35 1.12
N ALA A 164 -19.72 19.21 -0.16
CA ALA A 164 -20.97 18.66 -0.65
C ALA A 164 -20.74 17.49 -1.60
N ALA A 165 -21.21 16.30 -1.21
CA ALA A 165 -21.35 15.15 -2.08
C ALA A 165 -22.63 15.30 -2.92
N LYS A 166 -22.50 15.35 -4.25
CA LYS A 166 -23.63 15.45 -5.17
C LYS A 166 -24.02 14.07 -5.69
N ARG A 167 -25.32 13.77 -5.68
CA ARG A 167 -25.88 12.60 -6.37
C ARG A 167 -27.07 13.01 -7.24
N TYR A 168 -27.34 12.23 -8.28
CA TYR A 168 -28.51 12.40 -9.13
C TYR A 168 -29.55 11.34 -8.79
N LYS A 169 -30.75 11.76 -8.35
CA LYS A 169 -31.83 10.85 -7.94
C LYS A 169 -33.14 11.27 -8.62
N GLY A 170 -33.69 10.38 -9.44
CA GLY A 170 -34.86 10.68 -10.28
C GLY A 170 -34.54 11.79 -11.30
N THR A 171 -35.04 12.99 -11.05
CA THR A 171 -34.85 14.18 -11.91
C THR A 171 -34.13 15.33 -11.21
N ARG A 172 -33.66 15.16 -9.96
CA ARG A 172 -33.04 16.23 -9.16
C ARG A 172 -31.67 15.82 -8.61
N TYR A 173 -30.83 16.82 -8.42
CA TYR A 173 -29.59 16.67 -7.66
C TYR A 173 -29.89 16.83 -6.17
N GLU A 174 -29.42 15.86 -5.38
CA GLU A 174 -29.40 15.96 -3.92
C GLU A 174 -27.95 16.17 -3.45
N LYS A 175 -27.80 16.87 -2.32
CA LYS A 175 -26.49 17.18 -1.73
C LYS A 175 -26.43 16.71 -0.29
N GLY A 176 -25.45 15.85 0.02
CA GLY A 176 -25.02 15.58 1.39
C GLY A 176 -23.94 16.58 1.77
N MET A 177 -24.19 17.42 2.77
CA MET A 177 -23.26 18.47 3.21
C MET A 177 -22.53 18.06 4.49
N LEU A 178 -21.22 18.33 4.55
CA LEU A 178 -20.35 18.11 5.69
C LEU A 178 -19.50 19.37 5.93
N SER A 179 -19.31 19.74 7.19
CA SER A 179 -18.41 20.84 7.56
C SER A 179 -17.09 20.26 8.08
N LEU A 180 -15.98 20.65 7.45
CA LEU A 180 -14.63 20.23 7.81
C LEU A 180 -13.78 21.45 8.16
N LYS A 181 -12.98 21.35 9.22
CA LYS A 181 -12.03 22.41 9.57
C LYS A 181 -10.69 22.18 8.87
N VAL A 182 -10.16 23.19 8.21
CA VAL A 182 -8.83 23.13 7.57
C VAL A 182 -7.76 23.07 8.67
N SER A 183 -7.12 21.91 8.84
CA SER A 183 -6.04 21.71 9.82
C SER A 183 -4.65 21.98 9.26
N GLY A 184 -4.49 21.94 7.94
CA GLY A 184 -3.22 22.17 7.28
C GLY A 184 -3.36 22.41 5.78
N ILE A 185 -2.32 23.01 5.19
CA ILE A 185 -2.18 23.22 3.74
C ILE A 185 -0.84 22.63 3.34
N LEU A 186 -0.85 21.69 2.40
CA LEU A 186 0.35 21.04 1.89
C LEU A 186 1.10 21.97 0.94
N THR A 187 2.41 21.89 0.95
CA THR A 187 3.26 22.57 -0.06
C THR A 187 3.02 22.04 -1.48
N ASP A 188 3.37 22.80 -2.52
CA ASP A 188 3.19 22.42 -3.94
C ASP A 188 3.85 21.09 -4.33
N ARG A 189 4.85 20.67 -3.56
CA ARG A 189 5.55 19.39 -3.71
C ARG A 189 4.63 18.17 -3.51
N ALA A 190 3.59 18.29 -2.68
CA ALA A 190 2.69 17.20 -2.36
C ALA A 190 1.83 16.78 -3.57
N SER A 191 1.24 17.76 -4.26
CA SER A 191 0.37 17.52 -5.41
C SER A 191 0.09 18.82 -6.17
N THR A 192 0.05 18.72 -7.49
CA THR A 192 -0.40 19.80 -8.39
C THR A 192 -1.91 19.77 -8.62
N LEU A 193 -2.61 18.76 -8.07
CA LEU A 193 -4.05 18.64 -8.19
C LEU A 193 -4.76 19.42 -7.08
N LYS A 194 -5.98 19.85 -7.37
CA LYS A 194 -6.90 20.43 -6.39
C LYS A 194 -7.55 19.32 -5.58
N SER A 195 -6.96 19.01 -4.42
CA SER A 195 -7.37 17.85 -3.63
C SER A 195 -7.55 18.21 -2.17
N ILE A 196 -8.38 17.42 -1.50
CA ILE A 196 -8.64 17.45 -0.06
C ILE A 196 -8.29 16.10 0.53
N TYR A 197 -7.41 16.10 1.52
CA TYR A 197 -7.03 14.94 2.30
C TYR A 197 -7.93 14.85 3.53
N VAL A 198 -8.58 13.69 3.70
CA VAL A 198 -9.53 13.41 4.79
C VAL A 198 -9.35 11.97 5.29
N ARG A 199 -9.88 11.66 6.48
CA ARG A 199 -9.91 10.28 6.97
C ARG A 199 -10.78 9.39 6.07
N LEU A 200 -10.43 8.10 6.01
CA LEU A 200 -11.07 7.12 5.14
C LEU A 200 -12.60 7.16 5.24
N HIS A 201 -13.16 7.16 6.46
CA HIS A 201 -14.61 7.12 6.70
C HIS A 201 -15.40 8.26 6.01
N ILE A 202 -14.79 9.44 5.81
CA ILE A 202 -15.42 10.54 5.04
C ILE A 202 -15.53 10.15 3.56
N LEU A 203 -14.47 9.57 2.99
CA LEU A 203 -14.49 9.09 1.61
C LEU A 203 -15.53 7.96 1.44
N GLU A 204 -15.65 7.07 2.43
CA GLU A 204 -16.68 6.02 2.43
C GLU A 204 -18.09 6.59 2.44
N ALA A 205 -18.36 7.54 3.34
CA ALA A 205 -19.63 8.25 3.42
C ALA A 205 -20.01 8.90 2.09
N VAL A 206 -19.05 9.56 1.42
CA VAL A 206 -19.28 10.20 0.11
C VAL A 206 -19.64 9.17 -0.96
N GLU A 207 -18.94 8.03 -1.02
CA GLU A 207 -19.28 6.95 -1.97
C GLU A 207 -20.66 6.34 -1.64
N SER A 208 -20.92 5.99 -0.39
CA SER A 208 -22.21 5.46 0.06
C SER A 208 -23.37 6.38 -0.30
N TYR A 209 -23.22 7.70 -0.06
CA TYR A 209 -24.25 8.67 -0.42
C TYR A 209 -24.49 8.74 -1.93
N LYS A 210 -23.42 8.76 -2.73
CA LYS A 210 -23.48 8.75 -4.20
C LYS A 210 -24.11 7.48 -4.75
N ASP A 211 -23.93 6.34 -4.09
CA ASP A 211 -24.58 5.06 -4.38
C ASP A 211 -26.06 5.04 -3.95
N GLY A 212 -26.58 6.15 -3.41
CA GLY A 212 -27.98 6.30 -2.97
C GLY A 212 -28.23 5.85 -1.53
N GLN A 213 -27.18 5.44 -0.80
CA GLN A 213 -27.31 4.96 0.57
C GLN A 213 -27.52 6.12 1.55
N ALA A 214 -28.17 5.83 2.68
CA ALA A 214 -28.23 6.76 3.80
C ALA A 214 -26.87 6.82 4.51
N VAL A 215 -26.49 8.00 5.00
CA VAL A 215 -25.31 8.18 5.87
C VAL A 215 -25.77 8.86 7.16
N PRO A 216 -26.24 8.07 8.16
CA PRO A 216 -26.86 8.60 9.37
C PRO A 216 -25.93 9.49 10.20
N GLU A 217 -24.63 9.18 10.22
CA GLU A 217 -23.59 9.92 10.95
C GLU A 217 -23.56 11.41 10.61
N TYR A 218 -23.89 11.74 9.36
CA TYR A 218 -23.95 13.12 8.84
C TYR A 218 -25.38 13.58 8.53
N GLY A 219 -26.39 12.79 8.90
CA GLY A 219 -27.79 13.10 8.63
C GLY A 219 -28.16 13.11 7.14
N TRP A 220 -27.40 12.42 6.29
CA TRP A 220 -27.67 12.40 4.86
C TRP A 220 -28.72 11.34 4.53
N GLU A 221 -29.83 11.81 3.97
CA GLU A 221 -30.93 10.92 3.57
C GLU A 221 -30.50 9.94 2.47
N GLY A 222 -31.08 8.75 2.49
CA GLY A 222 -30.87 7.74 1.46
C GLY A 222 -31.57 6.43 1.80
N THR A 223 -31.26 5.37 1.07
CA THR A 223 -31.78 4.04 1.37
C THR A 223 -30.74 3.23 2.14
N THR A 224 -31.12 2.68 3.29
CA THR A 224 -30.25 1.69 3.95
C THR A 224 -30.14 0.49 3.03
N PRO A 225 -28.93 0.00 2.68
CA PRO A 225 -28.77 -1.12 1.76
C PRO A 225 -29.13 -2.44 2.47
N LYS A 226 -30.41 -2.59 2.85
CA LYS A 226 -30.91 -3.76 3.58
C LYS A 226 -30.69 -5.02 2.76
N ALA A 227 -30.25 -6.07 3.43
CA ALA A 227 -30.24 -7.39 2.84
C ALA A 227 -31.68 -7.84 2.55
N TYR A 228 -31.84 -8.56 1.45
CA TYR A 228 -33.13 -9.01 0.96
C TYR A 228 -33.09 -10.53 0.75
N PRO A 229 -34.22 -11.24 0.95
CA PRO A 229 -34.22 -12.69 0.82
C PRO A 229 -34.16 -13.12 -0.65
N LEU A 230 -33.32 -14.12 -0.93
CA LEU A 230 -33.20 -14.79 -2.22
C LEU A 230 -33.45 -16.29 -2.08
N TYR A 231 -34.37 -16.82 -2.88
CA TYR A 231 -34.82 -18.20 -2.80
C TYR A 231 -34.31 -19.02 -3.97
N ASP A 232 -33.89 -20.27 -3.72
CA ASP A 232 -33.47 -21.17 -4.81
C ASP A 232 -34.68 -21.76 -5.55
N GLY A 233 -35.83 -21.83 -4.86
CA GLY A 233 -37.08 -22.31 -5.40
C GLY A 233 -38.31 -21.90 -4.59
N LEU A 234 -39.45 -22.45 -4.99
CA LEU A 234 -40.75 -22.25 -4.37
C LEU A 234 -41.50 -23.57 -4.38
N VAL A 235 -41.87 -24.07 -3.20
CA VAL A 235 -42.75 -25.23 -3.07
C VAL A 235 -44.19 -24.75 -3.16
N VAL A 236 -44.94 -25.34 -4.10
CA VAL A 236 -46.35 -25.06 -4.36
C VAL A 236 -47.16 -26.30 -4.02
N ILE A 237 -48.06 -26.17 -3.04
CA ILE A 237 -48.93 -27.25 -2.56
C ILE A 237 -50.36 -26.92 -2.94
N LEU A 238 -51.03 -27.86 -3.59
CA LEU A 238 -52.40 -27.73 -4.08
C LEU A 238 -53.24 -28.95 -3.72
N LEU A 239 -54.56 -28.74 -3.59
CA LEU A 239 -55.53 -29.83 -3.40
C LEU A 239 -55.81 -30.60 -4.70
N LYS A 240 -55.64 -29.96 -5.86
CA LYS A 240 -55.88 -30.55 -7.18
C LYS A 240 -54.66 -30.35 -8.08
N LYS A 241 -54.40 -31.33 -8.94
CA LYS A 241 -53.33 -31.26 -9.93
C LYS A 241 -53.59 -30.14 -10.94
N LEU A 242 -52.55 -29.41 -11.32
CA LEU A 242 -52.65 -28.37 -12.34
C LEU A 242 -52.74 -29.00 -13.73
N ASN A 243 -53.43 -28.32 -14.64
CA ASN A 243 -53.35 -28.65 -16.06
C ASN A 243 -52.01 -28.16 -16.65
N LYS A 244 -51.66 -28.66 -17.84
CA LYS A 244 -50.37 -28.31 -18.48
C LYS A 244 -50.20 -26.82 -18.80
N ILE A 245 -51.31 -26.13 -19.09
CA ILE A 245 -51.29 -24.68 -19.37
C ILE A 245 -50.94 -23.91 -18.10
N ASP A 246 -51.52 -24.29 -16.96
CA ASP A 246 -51.28 -23.67 -15.67
C ASP A 246 -49.88 -23.97 -15.17
N GLU A 247 -49.37 -25.19 -15.36
CA GLU A 247 -47.97 -25.53 -15.09
C GLU A 247 -47.01 -24.63 -15.88
N PHE A 248 -47.27 -24.42 -17.18
CA PHE A 248 -46.46 -23.52 -18.01
C PHE A 248 -46.54 -22.06 -17.56
N LYS A 249 -47.72 -21.59 -17.11
CA LYS A 249 -47.89 -20.26 -16.52
C LYS A 249 -47.05 -20.08 -15.25
N LEU A 250 -46.64 -21.13 -14.54
CA LEU A 250 -45.82 -20.95 -13.34
C LEU A 250 -44.35 -20.63 -13.64
N ILE A 251 -43.86 -20.93 -14.85
CA ILE A 251 -42.47 -20.68 -15.25
C ILE A 251 -42.34 -19.55 -16.28
N ASN A 252 -43.41 -19.23 -16.99
CA ASN A 252 -43.38 -18.18 -18.01
C ASN A 252 -43.41 -16.76 -17.39
N ASN A 253 -42.34 -15.96 -17.49
CA ASN A 253 -42.26 -14.58 -16.96
C ASN A 253 -42.54 -14.47 -15.45
N THR A 254 -42.05 -15.42 -14.66
CA THR A 254 -42.19 -15.43 -13.18
C THR A 254 -40.83 -15.40 -12.47
N GLY A 255 -39.73 -15.63 -13.18
CA GLY A 255 -38.38 -15.79 -12.63
C GLY A 255 -38.00 -17.24 -12.32
N PHE A 256 -38.97 -18.17 -12.30
CA PHE A 256 -38.69 -19.61 -12.18
C PHE A 256 -38.49 -20.25 -13.55
N THR A 257 -37.54 -21.17 -13.65
CA THR A 257 -37.14 -21.75 -14.95
C THR A 257 -37.53 -23.21 -15.10
N LYS A 258 -37.78 -23.91 -13.99
CA LYS A 258 -38.12 -25.32 -13.97
C LYS A 258 -39.28 -25.55 -13.02
N ILE A 259 -40.17 -26.47 -13.40
CA ILE A 259 -41.24 -27.01 -12.57
C ILE A 259 -41.04 -28.53 -12.47
N GLU A 260 -41.06 -29.06 -11.25
CA GLU A 260 -40.89 -30.49 -10.96
C GLU A 260 -42.04 -30.93 -10.05
N PRO A 261 -42.91 -31.88 -10.48
CA PRO A 261 -43.87 -32.49 -9.58
C PRO A 261 -43.12 -33.37 -8.57
N LEU A 262 -43.45 -33.25 -7.29
CA LEU A 262 -42.81 -34.00 -6.21
C LEU A 262 -43.80 -34.96 -5.53
N THR A 263 -43.31 -36.08 -5.04
CA THR A 263 -44.03 -36.89 -4.05
C THR A 263 -43.84 -36.33 -2.64
N THR A 264 -44.65 -36.78 -1.69
CA THR A 264 -44.50 -36.41 -0.28
C THR A 264 -43.15 -36.87 0.29
N GLN A 265 -42.62 -37.99 -0.18
CA GLN A 265 -41.32 -38.51 0.21
C GLN A 265 -40.16 -37.68 -0.38
N ASP A 266 -40.27 -37.24 -1.64
CA ASP A 266 -39.28 -36.35 -2.26
C ASP A 266 -39.22 -35.00 -1.54
N LEU A 267 -40.39 -34.48 -1.14
CA LEU A 267 -40.49 -33.23 -0.40
C LEU A 267 -39.87 -33.34 1.00
N TYR A 268 -40.12 -34.44 1.72
CA TYR A 268 -39.50 -34.69 3.02
C TYR A 268 -37.96 -34.74 2.89
N GLY A 269 -37.44 -35.41 1.86
CA GLY A 269 -36.00 -35.47 1.60
C GLY A 269 -35.36 -34.13 1.25
N ARG A 270 -36.09 -33.20 0.61
CA ARG A 270 -35.55 -31.88 0.18
C ARG A 270 -35.84 -30.72 1.12
N ALA A 271 -36.93 -30.78 1.87
CA ALA A 271 -37.43 -29.65 2.66
C ALA A 271 -37.72 -30.02 4.13
N GLY A 272 -37.60 -31.30 4.50
CA GLY A 272 -37.63 -31.76 5.90
C GLY A 272 -39.01 -31.86 6.54
N TYR A 273 -40.08 -31.48 5.86
CA TYR A 273 -41.45 -31.53 6.39
C TYR A 273 -42.32 -32.58 5.69
N LEU A 274 -43.25 -33.16 6.46
CA LEU A 274 -44.24 -34.12 5.97
C LEU A 274 -45.57 -33.43 5.65
N LEU A 275 -46.32 -33.99 4.71
CA LEU A 275 -47.66 -33.54 4.32
C LEU A 275 -48.63 -34.72 4.33
N SER A 276 -49.90 -34.43 4.61
CA SER A 276 -50.97 -35.41 4.45
C SER A 276 -51.07 -35.90 2.99
N PRO A 277 -51.41 -37.18 2.75
CA PRO A 277 -51.53 -37.74 1.41
C PRO A 277 -52.65 -37.06 0.60
N GLY A 278 -52.55 -37.15 -0.74
CA GLY A 278 -53.58 -36.62 -1.66
C GLY A 278 -53.40 -35.16 -2.09
N LYS A 279 -52.26 -34.52 -1.76
CA LYS A 279 -51.91 -33.18 -2.23
C LYS A 279 -51.04 -33.27 -3.49
N SER A 280 -51.21 -32.31 -4.40
CA SER A 280 -50.31 -32.13 -5.55
C SER A 280 -49.21 -31.14 -5.18
N ILE A 281 -47.95 -31.58 -5.24
CA ILE A 281 -46.78 -30.79 -4.84
C ILE A 281 -45.95 -30.50 -6.09
N TYR A 282 -45.54 -29.24 -6.23
CA TYR A 282 -44.64 -28.80 -7.28
C TYR A 282 -43.48 -28.01 -6.67
N LEU A 283 -42.26 -28.29 -7.10
CA LEU A 283 -41.10 -27.46 -6.84
C LEU A 283 -40.80 -26.62 -8.07
N LEU A 284 -40.94 -25.31 -7.93
CA LEU A 284 -40.43 -24.36 -8.91
C LEU A 284 -38.98 -24.04 -8.54
N SER A 285 -38.05 -24.18 -9.47
CA SER A 285 -36.64 -23.87 -9.21
C SER A 285 -36.06 -22.91 -10.23
N THR A 286 -34.98 -22.26 -9.82
CA THR A 286 -34.20 -21.36 -10.67
C THR A 286 -32.92 -22.05 -11.13
N LYS A 287 -32.48 -21.79 -12.37
CA LYS A 287 -31.25 -22.39 -12.92
C LYS A 287 -30.00 -21.53 -12.67
N SER A 288 -30.14 -20.21 -12.63
CA SER A 288 -29.00 -19.28 -12.57
C SER A 288 -29.20 -18.13 -11.58
N LYS A 289 -30.34 -17.44 -11.65
CA LYS A 289 -30.68 -16.33 -10.75
C LYS A 289 -31.72 -16.77 -9.72
N PRO A 290 -31.43 -16.68 -8.41
CA PRO A 290 -32.39 -17.02 -7.37
C PRO A 290 -33.59 -16.08 -7.44
N ALA A 291 -34.74 -16.59 -7.03
CA ALA A 291 -36.01 -15.90 -7.05
C ALA A 291 -36.08 -14.89 -5.90
N GLY A 292 -36.47 -13.65 -6.20
CA GLY A 292 -36.77 -12.64 -5.19
C GLY A 292 -38.22 -12.70 -4.72
N HIS A 293 -38.60 -11.78 -3.84
CA HIS A 293 -39.98 -11.65 -3.35
C HIS A 293 -40.99 -11.39 -4.48
N GLU A 294 -40.63 -10.58 -5.48
CA GLU A 294 -41.49 -10.30 -6.65
C GLU A 294 -41.84 -11.56 -7.44
N SER A 295 -40.89 -12.49 -7.59
CA SER A 295 -41.11 -13.78 -8.24
C SER A 295 -42.14 -14.62 -7.48
N VAL A 296 -42.00 -14.70 -6.15
CA VAL A 296 -42.96 -15.42 -5.29
C VAL A 296 -44.35 -14.79 -5.38
N ARG A 297 -44.44 -13.45 -5.33
CA ARG A 297 -45.70 -12.70 -5.44
C ARG A 297 -46.37 -12.93 -6.80
N SER A 298 -45.60 -12.96 -7.89
CA SER A 298 -46.08 -13.27 -9.24
C SER A 298 -46.76 -14.65 -9.32
N ILE A 299 -46.19 -15.67 -8.67
CA ILE A 299 -46.81 -17.00 -8.57
C ILE A 299 -48.11 -16.94 -7.77
N GLY A 300 -48.11 -16.21 -6.64
CA GLY A 300 -49.30 -15.98 -5.83
C GLY A 300 -50.46 -15.39 -6.64
N PHE A 301 -50.18 -14.39 -7.49
CA PHE A 301 -51.20 -13.80 -8.37
C PHE A 301 -51.74 -14.80 -9.40
N ARG A 302 -50.87 -15.63 -10.00
CA ARG A 302 -51.28 -16.63 -11.02
C ARG A 302 -52.08 -17.79 -10.46
N LEU A 303 -51.89 -18.10 -9.17
CA LEU A 303 -52.59 -19.18 -8.47
C LEU A 303 -53.73 -18.66 -7.58
N ARG A 304 -54.07 -17.37 -7.66
CA ARG A 304 -55.18 -16.78 -6.93
C ARG A 304 -56.48 -17.54 -7.23
N GLY A 305 -57.22 -17.88 -6.18
CA GLY A 305 -58.46 -18.67 -6.28
C GLY A 305 -58.28 -20.19 -6.41
N LYS A 306 -57.04 -20.71 -6.53
CA LYS A 306 -56.77 -22.16 -6.63
C LYS A 306 -56.43 -22.83 -5.29
N GLY A 307 -56.50 -22.08 -4.18
CA GLY A 307 -56.16 -22.61 -2.85
C GLY A 307 -54.70 -23.03 -2.70
N ALA A 308 -53.79 -22.43 -3.48
CA ALA A 308 -52.37 -22.76 -3.44
C ALA A 308 -51.73 -22.29 -2.13
N THR A 309 -50.89 -23.16 -1.56
CA THR A 309 -49.97 -22.80 -0.49
C THR A 309 -48.57 -22.71 -1.05
N LEU A 310 -47.91 -21.57 -0.81
CA LEU A 310 -46.59 -21.26 -1.33
C LEU A 310 -45.61 -21.23 -0.17
N ILE A 311 -44.52 -21.97 -0.28
CA ILE A 311 -43.46 -22.01 0.73
C ILE A 311 -42.15 -21.70 0.01
N PRO A 312 -41.56 -20.51 0.20
CA PRO A 312 -40.27 -20.19 -0.39
C PRO A 312 -39.22 -21.19 0.11
N TRP A 313 -38.39 -21.68 -0.81
CA TRP A 313 -37.46 -22.77 -0.55
C TRP A 313 -36.04 -22.34 -0.85
N VAL A 314 -35.13 -22.72 0.04
CA VAL A 314 -33.69 -22.50 -0.06
C VAL A 314 -33.02 -23.85 0.08
N SER A 315 -32.00 -24.11 -0.74
CA SER A 315 -31.16 -25.30 -0.60
C SER A 315 -30.44 -25.28 0.75
N GLU A 316 -30.28 -26.46 1.35
CA GLU A 316 -29.67 -26.66 2.67
C GLU A 316 -28.49 -25.72 2.94
N LEU A 317 -28.54 -25.04 4.09
CA LEU A 317 -27.50 -24.13 4.55
C LEU A 317 -26.83 -24.74 5.78
N LYS A 318 -25.51 -24.74 5.84
CA LYS A 318 -24.79 -25.13 7.05
C LYS A 318 -24.65 -23.92 7.96
N ALA A 319 -24.93 -24.10 9.25
CA ALA A 319 -24.78 -23.09 10.26
C ALA A 319 -24.29 -23.67 11.59
N GLU A 320 -23.63 -22.84 12.37
CA GLU A 320 -23.13 -23.17 13.70
C GLU A 320 -23.83 -22.27 14.72
N LEU A 321 -24.24 -22.86 15.84
CA LEU A 321 -24.64 -22.11 17.02
C LEU A 321 -23.39 -21.90 17.88
N ILE A 322 -23.11 -20.65 18.21
CA ILE A 322 -21.95 -20.27 19.04
C ILE A 322 -22.40 -19.56 20.32
N ASP A 323 -21.66 -19.80 21.39
CA ASP A 323 -21.87 -19.13 22.68
C ASP A 323 -21.24 -17.72 22.69
N ARG A 324 -21.35 -17.03 23.84
CA ARG A 324 -20.75 -15.69 24.01
C ARG A 324 -19.22 -15.69 24.03
N SER A 325 -18.58 -16.85 24.16
CA SER A 325 -17.14 -17.05 24.17
C SER A 325 -16.61 -17.58 22.82
N ASP A 326 -17.45 -17.52 21.77
CA ASP A 326 -17.14 -17.92 20.40
C ASP A 326 -16.93 -19.45 20.21
N HIS A 327 -17.33 -20.26 21.20
CA HIS A 327 -17.28 -21.71 21.08
C HIS A 327 -18.48 -22.26 20.33
N VAL A 328 -18.24 -23.22 19.45
CA VAL A 328 -19.31 -23.93 18.72
C VAL A 328 -20.05 -24.84 19.68
N VAL A 329 -21.30 -24.48 19.97
CA VAL A 329 -22.24 -25.27 20.77
C VAL A 329 -22.73 -26.47 19.97
N ASN A 330 -23.13 -26.24 18.71
CA ASN A 330 -23.60 -27.30 17.81
C ASN A 330 -23.60 -26.81 16.34
N SER A 331 -23.62 -27.74 15.39
CA SER A 331 -23.65 -27.48 13.95
C SER A 331 -24.87 -28.13 13.31
N PHE A 332 -25.59 -27.38 12.49
CA PHE A 332 -26.84 -27.80 11.89
C PHE A 332 -26.90 -27.56 10.39
N ASN A 333 -27.73 -28.36 9.74
CA ASN A 333 -28.30 -28.09 8.44
C ASN A 333 -29.61 -27.32 8.64
N LEU A 334 -29.68 -26.10 8.10
CA LEU A 334 -30.85 -25.24 8.16
C LEU A 334 -31.76 -25.50 6.97
N LEU A 335 -33.03 -25.74 7.27
CA LEU A 335 -34.11 -25.84 6.30
C LEU A 335 -35.09 -24.67 6.45
N SER A 336 -35.65 -24.22 5.33
CA SER A 336 -36.57 -23.08 5.30
C SER A 336 -38.02 -23.51 5.52
N LEU A 337 -38.69 -22.91 6.51
CA LEU A 337 -40.10 -23.18 6.81
C LEU A 337 -40.86 -21.87 7.09
N SER A 338 -41.82 -21.54 6.22
CA SER A 338 -42.74 -20.42 6.44
C SER A 338 -44.08 -20.72 5.81
N ILE A 339 -45.05 -21.00 6.67
CA ILE A 339 -46.44 -21.25 6.28
C ILE A 339 -47.34 -20.69 7.40
N PRO A 340 -48.45 -20.00 7.08
CA PRO A 340 -49.48 -19.65 8.08
C PRO A 340 -49.99 -20.89 8.80
N GLU A 341 -50.15 -20.86 10.13
CA GLU A 341 -50.60 -22.02 10.93
C GLU A 341 -51.88 -22.66 10.36
N GLN A 342 -52.89 -21.82 10.05
CA GLN A 342 -54.13 -22.27 9.42
C GLN A 342 -53.91 -23.02 8.11
N LYS A 343 -52.98 -22.54 7.26
CA LYS A 343 -52.66 -23.21 5.99
C LYS A 343 -51.89 -24.51 6.23
N ALA A 344 -50.98 -24.53 7.21
CA ALA A 344 -50.23 -25.71 7.62
C ALA A 344 -51.17 -26.83 8.07
N VAL A 345 -52.16 -26.49 8.91
CA VAL A 345 -53.22 -27.42 9.36
C VAL A 345 -54.04 -27.93 8.17
N ASN A 346 -54.44 -27.05 7.25
CA ASN A 346 -55.23 -27.42 6.06
C ASN A 346 -54.52 -28.37 5.09
N VAL A 347 -53.19 -28.27 4.99
CA VAL A 347 -52.39 -29.19 4.18
C VAL A 347 -51.88 -30.40 5.00
N GLY A 348 -52.15 -30.43 6.30
CA GLY A 348 -51.69 -31.44 7.25
C GLY A 348 -50.17 -31.54 7.29
N MET A 349 -49.51 -30.38 7.46
CA MET A 349 -48.06 -30.23 7.50
C MET A 349 -47.50 -30.43 8.90
N ILE A 350 -46.36 -31.11 9.00
CA ILE A 350 -45.58 -31.27 10.24
C ILE A 350 -44.11 -30.94 9.90
N PRO A 351 -43.43 -30.01 10.62
CA PRO A 351 -43.90 -29.29 11.82
C PRO A 351 -44.77 -28.09 11.45
N ILE A 352 -45.58 -27.62 12.40
CA ILE A 352 -46.37 -26.39 12.27
C ILE A 352 -45.51 -25.25 12.85
N PRO A 353 -45.05 -24.28 12.03
CA PRO A 353 -44.27 -23.17 12.55
C PRO A 353 -45.16 -22.18 13.31
N THR A 354 -44.72 -21.70 14.47
CA THR A 354 -45.39 -20.66 15.28
C THR A 354 -45.07 -19.23 14.85
N TRP A 355 -43.99 -19.02 14.06
CA TRP A 355 -43.63 -17.73 13.45
C TRP A 355 -44.48 -17.40 12.21
N SER A 356 -45.74 -17.82 12.20
CA SER A 356 -46.59 -17.84 11.02
C SER A 356 -47.23 -16.47 10.72
N GLY A 357 -46.71 -15.75 9.72
CA GLY A 357 -47.29 -14.48 9.23
C GLY A 357 -46.58 -13.81 8.04
N GLU A 358 -45.36 -14.24 7.70
CA GLU A 358 -44.41 -13.41 6.93
C GLU A 358 -44.57 -13.39 5.40
N ILE A 359 -45.46 -14.20 4.82
CA ILE A 359 -45.68 -14.16 3.37
C ILE A 359 -46.54 -12.93 2.99
N ASP A 360 -47.40 -12.45 3.91
CA ASP A 360 -48.35 -11.35 3.66
C ASP A 360 -48.20 -10.14 4.63
N SER A 361 -47.48 -10.24 5.75
CA SER A 361 -47.36 -9.12 6.71
C SER A 361 -46.21 -8.16 6.36
N ASP A 362 -46.58 -6.98 5.86
CA ASP A 362 -45.81 -5.73 5.75
C ASP A 362 -44.30 -5.83 5.58
N GLU A 363 -43.88 -5.67 4.32
CA GLU A 363 -42.52 -5.34 3.85
C GLU A 363 -41.85 -4.20 4.67
N LYS A 364 -42.66 -3.39 5.36
CA LYS A 364 -42.27 -2.22 6.16
C LYS A 364 -41.94 -2.51 7.64
N SER A 365 -42.17 -3.71 8.16
CA SER A 365 -41.76 -4.05 9.54
C SER A 365 -40.23 -4.21 9.59
N SER A 366 -39.53 -3.20 10.11
CA SER A 366 -38.08 -3.15 10.31
C SER A 366 -37.55 -4.11 11.38
N ASP A 367 -38.43 -4.71 12.18
CA ASP A 367 -38.01 -5.54 13.30
C ASP A 367 -37.57 -6.93 12.84
N THR A 368 -36.26 -7.13 12.71
CA THR A 368 -35.70 -8.44 12.35
C THR A 368 -35.85 -9.49 13.43
N ALA A 369 -36.09 -9.10 14.69
CA ALA A 369 -36.24 -10.05 15.80
C ALA A 369 -37.41 -11.01 15.57
N LYS A 370 -38.45 -10.57 14.86
CA LYS A 370 -39.62 -11.41 14.53
C LYS A 370 -39.26 -12.63 13.69
N TRP A 371 -38.28 -12.49 12.79
CA TRP A 371 -37.92 -13.52 11.81
C TRP A 371 -36.49 -14.07 11.99
N ARG A 372 -35.72 -13.55 12.94
CA ARG A 372 -34.46 -14.15 13.43
C ARG A 372 -34.74 -15.24 14.46
N ARG A 373 -35.50 -16.25 14.05
CA ARG A 373 -35.89 -17.38 14.90
C ARG A 373 -35.37 -18.70 14.38
N ILE A 374 -35.18 -19.67 15.27
CA ILE A 374 -34.76 -21.03 14.93
C ILE A 374 -35.54 -22.06 15.75
N MET A 375 -36.09 -23.07 15.07
CA MET A 375 -36.52 -24.33 15.70
C MET A 375 -35.34 -25.24 15.83
N LEU A 376 -35.10 -25.72 17.05
CA LEU A 376 -34.09 -26.73 17.31
C LEU A 376 -34.73 -28.12 17.51
N PRO A 377 -33.97 -29.18 17.20
CA PRO A 377 -34.35 -30.53 17.59
C PRO A 377 -34.44 -30.64 19.12
N GLU A 378 -35.32 -31.53 19.62
CA GLU A 378 -35.49 -31.74 21.07
C GLU A 378 -34.17 -32.07 21.78
N SER A 379 -33.26 -32.74 21.08
CA SER A 379 -31.94 -33.12 21.59
C SER A 379 -31.03 -31.94 21.97
N VAL A 380 -31.35 -30.69 21.56
CA VAL A 380 -30.47 -29.51 21.72
C VAL A 380 -31.15 -28.32 22.43
N LYS A 381 -32.36 -28.51 22.96
CA LYS A 381 -33.24 -27.41 23.44
C LYS A 381 -32.77 -26.66 24.70
N SER A 382 -31.74 -27.12 25.41
CA SER A 382 -31.34 -26.63 26.75
C SER A 382 -30.36 -25.46 26.75
N LEU A 383 -30.61 -24.42 25.94
CA LEU A 383 -29.75 -23.23 25.86
C LEU A 383 -30.46 -22.02 26.50
N ASP A 384 -29.96 -21.58 27.67
CA ASP A 384 -30.59 -20.56 28.54
C ASP A 384 -30.33 -19.08 28.12
N ASP A 385 -29.55 -18.81 27.08
CA ASP A 385 -29.05 -17.46 26.74
C ASP A 385 -29.13 -17.16 25.23
N PRO A 386 -29.08 -15.89 24.77
CA PRO A 386 -29.13 -15.57 23.35
C PRO A 386 -27.90 -16.15 22.65
N VAL A 387 -28.13 -17.19 21.87
CA VAL A 387 -27.12 -17.87 21.07
C VAL A 387 -26.89 -17.06 19.80
N GLN A 388 -25.65 -16.98 19.34
CA GLN A 388 -25.36 -16.39 18.04
C GLN A 388 -25.29 -17.50 16.99
N MET A 389 -25.74 -17.19 15.78
CA MET A 389 -25.62 -18.08 14.63
C MET A 389 -24.47 -17.61 13.76
N ARG A 390 -23.60 -18.54 13.37
CA ARG A 390 -22.52 -18.35 12.43
C ARG A 390 -22.79 -19.11 11.14
N ILE A 391 -22.61 -18.44 10.00
CA ILE A 391 -22.52 -19.07 8.69
C ILE A 391 -21.18 -18.74 8.06
N THR A 392 -20.56 -19.73 7.41
CA THR A 392 -19.27 -19.58 6.75
C THR A 392 -19.38 -19.72 5.23
N ARG A 393 -18.53 -18.98 4.50
CA ARG A 393 -18.33 -19.12 3.06
C ARG A 393 -16.87 -18.85 2.70
N GLY A 394 -16.08 -19.91 2.53
CA GLY A 394 -14.64 -19.77 2.40
C GLY A 394 -14.09 -19.23 3.72
N ASP A 395 -13.33 -18.14 3.65
CA ASP A 395 -12.79 -17.44 4.82
C ASP A 395 -13.77 -16.43 5.44
N ASP A 396 -14.84 -16.05 4.71
CA ASP A 396 -15.85 -15.14 5.24
C ASP A 396 -16.72 -15.85 6.29
N SER A 397 -16.92 -15.22 7.45
CA SER A 397 -17.92 -15.65 8.44
C SER A 397 -18.93 -14.54 8.71
N PHE A 398 -20.18 -14.94 8.89
CA PHE A 398 -21.28 -14.03 9.22
C PHE A 398 -21.95 -14.48 10.52
N VAL A 399 -21.82 -13.65 11.55
CA VAL A 399 -22.32 -13.90 12.90
C VAL A 399 -23.42 -12.90 13.26
N PHE A 400 -24.53 -13.39 13.79
CA PHE A 400 -25.64 -12.56 14.22
C PHE A 400 -26.44 -13.25 15.34
N PRO A 401 -27.14 -12.49 16.21
CA PRO A 401 -27.96 -13.08 17.25
C PRO A 401 -29.16 -13.83 16.65
N ILE A 402 -29.60 -14.91 17.27
CA ILE A 402 -30.84 -15.64 16.92
C ILE A 402 -31.71 -15.87 18.17
N GLN A 403 -33.03 -15.96 18.00
CA GLN A 403 -33.96 -16.36 19.05
C GLN A 403 -34.34 -17.84 18.88
N ILE A 404 -34.19 -18.63 19.93
CA ILE A 404 -34.62 -20.04 19.92
C ILE A 404 -36.14 -20.08 20.16
N GLU A 405 -36.85 -20.80 19.31
CA GLU A 405 -38.30 -21.00 19.44
C GLU A 405 -38.60 -21.96 20.61
N SER A 406 -39.71 -21.72 21.31
CA SER A 406 -40.14 -22.56 22.42
C SER A 406 -40.58 -23.95 21.98
N ASP A 407 -41.11 -24.07 20.76
CA ASP A 407 -41.52 -25.35 20.18
C ASP A 407 -40.34 -26.04 19.48
N SER A 408 -40.21 -27.34 19.73
CA SER A 408 -39.17 -28.19 19.15
C SER A 408 -39.68 -28.97 17.95
N ILE A 409 -38.74 -29.42 17.13
CA ILE A 409 -39.06 -30.31 16.01
C ILE A 409 -39.61 -31.63 16.58
N PRO A 410 -40.83 -32.07 16.17
CA PRO A 410 -41.39 -33.35 16.60
C PRO A 410 -40.46 -34.52 16.24
N ARG A 411 -40.32 -35.48 17.15
CA ARG A 411 -39.40 -36.64 16.98
C ARG A 411 -39.68 -37.45 15.72
N GLU A 412 -40.91 -37.45 15.23
CA GLU A 412 -41.32 -38.22 14.04
C GLU A 412 -40.68 -37.71 12.74
N ILE A 413 -40.27 -36.44 12.71
CA ILE A 413 -39.65 -35.78 11.54
C ILE A 413 -38.25 -35.24 11.85
N GLU A 414 -37.74 -35.53 13.04
CA GLU A 414 -36.42 -35.09 13.49
C GLU A 414 -35.34 -35.77 12.65
N GLN A 415 -34.68 -34.99 11.81
CA GLN A 415 -33.49 -35.42 11.08
C GLN A 415 -32.25 -35.04 11.91
N LYS A 416 -31.22 -35.89 11.86
CA LYS A 416 -29.99 -35.67 12.62
C LYS A 416 -29.35 -34.34 12.23
N ASN A 417 -29.15 -33.47 13.22
CA ASN A 417 -28.53 -32.14 13.07
C ASN A 417 -29.29 -31.20 12.11
N THR A 418 -30.61 -31.32 12.02
CA THR A 418 -31.43 -30.41 11.20
C THR A 418 -32.19 -29.41 12.07
N ALA A 419 -32.21 -28.14 11.65
CA ALA A 419 -32.97 -27.08 12.29
C ALA A 419 -33.81 -26.32 11.26
N PHE A 420 -34.94 -25.75 11.70
CA PHE A 420 -35.81 -24.95 10.83
C PHE A 420 -35.69 -23.47 11.14
N VAL A 421 -35.65 -22.66 10.09
CA VAL A 421 -35.67 -21.20 10.19
C VAL A 421 -36.77 -20.62 9.30
N PRO A 422 -37.28 -19.40 9.61
CA PRO A 422 -38.15 -18.69 8.70
C PRO A 422 -37.53 -18.58 7.31
N ALA A 423 -38.34 -18.74 6.27
CA ALA A 423 -37.89 -18.67 4.89
C ALA A 423 -37.24 -17.31 4.58
N ARG A 424 -37.74 -16.22 5.17
CA ARG A 424 -37.12 -14.89 5.04
C ARG A 424 -35.67 -14.89 5.54
N LEU A 425 -35.41 -15.47 6.72
CA LEU A 425 -34.06 -15.62 7.25
C LEU A 425 -33.23 -16.51 6.33
N ALA A 426 -33.72 -17.70 5.97
CA ALA A 426 -33.04 -18.60 5.04
C ALA A 426 -32.67 -17.90 3.73
N GLY A 427 -33.55 -17.06 3.19
CA GLY A 427 -33.30 -16.31 1.96
C GLY A 427 -32.23 -15.23 2.12
N VAL A 428 -32.15 -14.55 3.26
CA VAL A 428 -31.07 -13.59 3.57
C VAL A 428 -29.74 -14.33 3.76
N LEU A 429 -29.75 -15.46 4.43
CA LEU A 429 -28.58 -16.32 4.58
C LEU A 429 -28.15 -16.92 3.23
N ASN A 430 -29.09 -17.19 2.34
CA ASN A 430 -28.78 -17.61 0.97
C ASN A 430 -28.15 -16.48 0.14
N LEU A 431 -28.54 -15.22 0.39
CA LEU A 431 -27.88 -14.06 -0.22
C LEU A 431 -26.40 -13.98 0.22
N PHE A 432 -26.07 -14.39 1.46
CA PHE A 432 -24.68 -14.42 1.95
C PHE A 432 -23.78 -15.32 1.08
N LYS A 433 -24.31 -16.40 0.48
CA LYS A 433 -23.55 -17.21 -0.50
C LYS A 433 -23.02 -16.39 -1.68
N ARG A 434 -23.64 -15.26 -2.00
CA ARG A 434 -23.33 -14.43 -3.19
C ARG A 434 -22.80 -13.04 -2.86
N ARG A 435 -23.14 -12.49 -1.70
CA ARG A 435 -22.78 -11.13 -1.30
C ARG A 435 -22.59 -11.05 0.20
N ASN A 436 -21.54 -10.38 0.66
CA ASN A 436 -21.30 -10.21 2.09
C ASN A 436 -22.43 -9.37 2.71
N ILE A 437 -22.82 -9.77 3.92
CA ILE A 437 -23.89 -9.16 4.72
C ILE A 437 -23.29 -8.95 6.10
N THR A 438 -23.61 -7.84 6.74
CA THR A 438 -23.31 -7.59 8.15
C THR A 438 -24.61 -7.35 8.92
N PHE A 439 -24.58 -7.59 10.22
CA PHE A 439 -25.69 -7.32 11.11
C PHE A 439 -25.35 -6.04 11.89
N ASP A 440 -26.10 -4.97 11.64
CA ASP A 440 -25.94 -3.74 12.41
C ASP A 440 -26.70 -3.90 13.73
N ASN A 441 -25.94 -3.93 14.84
CA ASN A 441 -26.51 -4.05 16.19
C ASN A 441 -27.36 -2.84 16.58
N THR A 442 -27.13 -1.66 15.98
CA THR A 442 -27.83 -0.43 16.31
C THR A 442 -29.23 -0.42 15.69
N SER A 443 -29.33 -0.64 14.38
CA SER A 443 -30.62 -0.75 13.69
C SER A 443 -31.28 -2.13 13.87
N ARG A 444 -30.53 -3.13 14.35
CA ARG A 444 -30.92 -4.54 14.37
C ARG A 444 -31.33 -5.05 13.00
N GLU A 445 -30.68 -4.57 11.94
CA GLU A 445 -30.98 -4.96 10.55
C GLU A 445 -29.81 -5.68 9.90
N PHE A 446 -30.13 -6.55 8.94
CA PHE A 446 -29.14 -7.10 8.01
C PHE A 446 -28.89 -6.08 6.91
N ILE A 447 -27.64 -5.66 6.76
CA ILE A 447 -27.20 -4.71 5.75
C ILE A 447 -26.19 -5.36 4.82
N LEU A 448 -26.22 -4.98 3.56
CA LEU A 448 -25.26 -5.44 2.57
C LEU A 448 -23.89 -4.86 2.92
N ALA A 449 -22.91 -5.74 3.13
CA ALA A 449 -21.56 -5.31 3.35
C ALA A 449 -21.00 -4.65 2.08
N ARG A 450 -20.01 -3.77 2.28
CA ARG A 450 -19.25 -3.21 1.17
C ARG A 450 -18.56 -4.35 0.41
N ARG A 451 -18.51 -4.25 -0.91
CA ARG A 451 -17.87 -5.28 -1.77
C ARG A 451 -16.34 -5.33 -1.66
N GLY A 452 -15.74 -4.43 -0.89
CA GLY A 452 -14.30 -4.16 -0.86
C GLY A 452 -14.00 -2.75 -1.36
N TYR A 453 -12.72 -2.42 -1.44
CA TYR A 453 -12.22 -1.14 -1.93
C TYR A 453 -11.77 -1.26 -3.38
N ALA A 454 -11.95 -0.18 -4.16
CA ALA A 454 -11.68 -0.18 -5.59
C ALA A 454 -10.19 0.00 -5.93
N GLY A 455 -9.41 0.49 -4.97
CA GLY A 455 -7.99 0.75 -5.09
C GLY A 455 -7.35 1.00 -3.74
N PHE A 456 -6.13 1.51 -3.78
CA PHE A 456 -5.35 1.84 -2.59
C PHE A 456 -4.31 2.92 -2.91
N ARG A 457 -3.78 3.52 -1.85
CA ARG A 457 -2.60 4.37 -1.88
C ARG A 457 -1.61 3.80 -0.88
N LEU A 458 -0.51 3.26 -1.39
CA LEU A 458 0.55 2.63 -0.61
C LEU A 458 1.81 3.48 -0.69
N TYR A 459 2.57 3.54 0.39
CA TYR A 459 3.90 4.15 0.43
C TYR A 459 4.92 3.13 0.88
N ALA A 460 5.98 3.01 0.08
CA ALA A 460 7.16 2.24 0.44
C ALA A 460 7.94 2.92 1.59
N SER A 461 8.57 2.12 2.44
CA SER A 461 9.43 2.59 3.53
C SER A 461 10.62 3.39 3.01
N THR A 462 11.33 2.83 2.03
CA THR A 462 12.43 3.49 1.35
C THR A 462 12.19 3.56 -0.16
N ILE A 463 13.05 4.29 -0.87
CA ILE A 463 12.97 4.38 -2.32
C ILE A 463 13.38 3.07 -3.02
N ASP A 464 14.22 2.28 -2.35
CA ASP A 464 14.70 1.00 -2.87
C ASP A 464 13.61 -0.09 -2.78
N ASP A 465 12.69 0.03 -1.82
CA ASP A 465 11.58 -0.90 -1.61
C ASP A 465 10.49 -0.80 -2.69
N VAL A 466 10.43 0.32 -3.43
CA VAL A 466 9.38 0.58 -4.43
C VAL A 466 9.36 -0.50 -5.52
N GLU A 467 10.53 -0.92 -5.99
CA GLU A 467 10.66 -1.95 -7.01
C GLU A 467 10.24 -3.33 -6.49
N LEU A 468 10.61 -3.67 -5.25
CA LEU A 468 10.26 -4.96 -4.64
C LEU A 468 8.75 -5.09 -4.45
N ILE A 469 8.10 -4.03 -3.97
CA ILE A 469 6.66 -4.00 -3.78
C ILE A 469 5.94 -4.03 -5.13
N LYS A 470 6.45 -3.30 -6.13
CA LYS A 470 5.92 -3.37 -7.51
C LYS A 470 5.93 -4.81 -8.03
N GLN A 471 7.06 -5.50 -7.95
CA GLN A 471 7.18 -6.89 -8.42
C GLN A 471 6.24 -7.84 -7.67
N TYR A 472 6.10 -7.66 -6.34
CA TYR A 472 5.16 -8.43 -5.53
C TYR A 472 3.72 -8.24 -5.99
N LEU A 473 3.27 -6.99 -6.16
CA LEU A 473 1.91 -6.66 -6.58
C LEU A 473 1.62 -7.12 -8.02
N GLU A 474 2.56 -6.93 -8.94
CA GLU A 474 2.44 -7.41 -10.33
C GLU A 474 2.44 -8.94 -10.41
N GLY A 475 3.18 -9.63 -9.54
CA GLY A 475 3.15 -11.09 -9.38
C GLY A 475 1.79 -11.63 -8.93
N GLU A 476 1.05 -10.85 -8.13
CA GLU A 476 -0.35 -11.10 -7.75
C GLU A 476 -1.36 -10.64 -8.85
N GLY A 477 -0.85 -10.22 -10.01
CA GLY A 477 -1.64 -9.74 -11.14
C GLY A 477 -2.26 -8.37 -10.91
N ILE A 478 -1.73 -7.56 -10.00
CA ILE A 478 -2.17 -6.18 -9.70
C ILE A 478 -1.20 -5.21 -10.38
N PRO A 479 -1.50 -4.71 -11.59
CA PRO A 479 -0.65 -3.72 -12.23
C PRO A 479 -0.67 -2.41 -11.44
N VAL A 480 0.49 -1.80 -11.23
CA VAL A 480 0.63 -0.59 -10.40
C VAL A 480 1.38 0.55 -11.12
N HIS A 481 1.01 1.78 -10.78
CA HIS A 481 1.70 3.00 -11.15
C HIS A 481 2.73 3.34 -10.07
N THR A 482 4.00 3.50 -10.45
CA THR A 482 5.14 3.79 -9.58
C THR A 482 6.22 4.56 -10.34
N GLU A 483 7.11 5.25 -9.62
CA GLU A 483 8.33 5.87 -10.20
C GLU A 483 9.54 4.91 -10.21
N ALA A 484 9.30 3.60 -10.11
CA ALA A 484 10.35 2.58 -9.96
C ALA A 484 11.35 2.56 -11.12
N GLU A 485 10.90 2.82 -12.35
CA GLU A 485 11.77 2.88 -13.54
C GLU A 485 12.78 4.03 -13.43
N ARG A 486 12.31 5.23 -13.07
CA ARG A 486 13.18 6.40 -12.85
C ARG A 486 14.17 6.18 -11.71
N ILE A 487 13.75 5.50 -10.64
CA ILE A 487 14.62 5.13 -9.51
C ILE A 487 15.71 4.15 -9.97
N ARG A 488 15.33 3.17 -10.79
CA ARG A 488 16.26 2.19 -11.37
C ARG A 488 17.29 2.87 -12.27
N ASP A 489 16.87 3.78 -13.14
CA ASP A 489 17.76 4.49 -14.05
C ASP A 489 18.86 5.26 -13.29
N VAL A 490 18.47 6.00 -12.24
CA VAL A 490 19.46 6.72 -11.40
C VAL A 490 20.40 5.76 -10.69
N THR A 491 19.89 4.61 -10.23
CA THR A 491 20.70 3.59 -9.55
C THR A 491 21.67 2.88 -10.51
N GLU A 492 21.24 2.59 -11.74
CA GLU A 492 22.11 2.01 -12.78
C GLU A 492 23.18 2.99 -13.23
N LEU A 493 22.83 4.27 -13.40
CA LEU A 493 23.79 5.34 -13.67
C LEU A 493 24.87 5.42 -12.58
N ASP A 494 24.51 5.34 -11.30
CA ASP A 494 25.49 5.31 -10.21
C ASP A 494 26.43 4.10 -10.28
N LYS A 495 25.89 2.91 -10.60
CA LYS A 495 26.71 1.70 -10.78
C LYS A 495 27.70 1.85 -11.94
N TYR A 496 27.25 2.34 -13.10
CA TYR A 496 28.13 2.53 -14.26
C TYR A 496 29.18 3.61 -14.03
N LEU A 497 28.81 4.74 -13.43
CA LEU A 497 29.78 5.79 -13.08
C LEU A 497 30.78 5.30 -12.02
N THR A 498 30.35 4.48 -11.06
CA THR A 498 31.24 3.85 -10.08
C THR A 498 32.24 2.91 -10.74
N LEU A 499 31.79 2.12 -11.72
CA LEU A 499 32.65 1.21 -12.48
C LEU A 499 33.73 1.98 -13.28
N ILE A 500 33.31 2.98 -14.05
CA ILE A 500 34.23 3.83 -14.84
C ILE A 500 35.22 4.53 -13.90
N PHE A 501 34.75 5.04 -12.76
CA PHE A 501 35.61 5.67 -11.76
C PHE A 501 36.71 4.72 -11.27
N TRP A 502 36.37 3.49 -10.88
CA TRP A 502 37.35 2.51 -10.42
C TRP A 502 38.34 2.10 -11.51
N LEU A 503 37.88 2.01 -12.77
CA LEU A 503 38.74 1.71 -13.91
C LEU A 503 39.78 2.83 -14.12
N ILE A 504 39.35 4.10 -14.18
CA ILE A 504 40.25 5.24 -14.36
C ILE A 504 41.16 5.42 -13.15
N THR A 505 40.63 5.26 -11.94
CA THR A 505 41.42 5.34 -10.69
C THR A 505 42.50 4.28 -10.65
N THR A 506 42.20 3.04 -11.04
CA THR A 506 43.19 1.96 -11.05
C THR A 506 44.32 2.26 -12.04
N VAL A 507 43.99 2.66 -13.26
CA VAL A 507 44.99 3.02 -14.29
C VAL A 507 45.80 4.25 -13.85
N GLY A 508 45.15 5.27 -13.32
CA GLY A 508 45.78 6.50 -12.83
C GLY A 508 46.71 6.25 -11.65
N VAL A 509 46.29 5.44 -10.67
CA VAL A 509 47.12 5.07 -9.52
C VAL A 509 48.32 4.24 -9.97
N ILE A 510 48.15 3.24 -10.83
CA ILE A 510 49.27 2.43 -11.35
C ILE A 510 50.27 3.32 -12.10
N GLY A 511 49.78 4.21 -12.98
CA GLY A 511 50.63 5.16 -13.71
C GLY A 511 51.36 6.12 -12.76
N GLY A 512 50.65 6.71 -11.80
CA GLY A 512 51.21 7.63 -10.81
C GLY A 512 52.26 6.98 -9.91
N VAL A 513 52.02 5.75 -9.44
CA VAL A 513 52.98 4.94 -8.67
C VAL A 513 54.24 4.70 -9.51
N ALA A 514 54.08 4.26 -10.76
CA ALA A 514 55.21 3.96 -11.64
C ALA A 514 56.06 5.22 -11.92
N THR A 515 55.43 6.36 -12.21
CA THR A 515 56.12 7.64 -12.45
C THR A 515 56.86 8.15 -11.22
N LEU A 516 56.22 8.11 -10.05
CA LEU A 516 56.84 8.49 -8.78
C LEU A 516 58.00 7.57 -8.42
N MET A 517 57.81 6.26 -8.53
CA MET A 517 58.84 5.26 -8.26
C MET A 517 60.05 5.45 -9.19
N ALA A 518 59.85 5.53 -10.50
CA ALA A 518 60.93 5.72 -11.47
C ALA A 518 61.72 7.01 -11.21
N SER A 519 61.03 8.08 -10.84
CA SER A 519 61.64 9.39 -10.66
C SER A 519 62.39 9.52 -9.33
N LEU A 520 61.84 9.01 -8.23
CA LEU A 520 62.53 8.94 -6.93
C LEU A 520 63.75 8.02 -7.03
N TYR A 521 63.59 6.87 -7.67
CA TYR A 521 64.67 5.95 -7.95
C TYR A 521 65.81 6.63 -8.75
N ALA A 522 65.48 7.36 -9.83
CA ALA A 522 66.47 8.05 -10.64
C ALA A 522 67.17 9.19 -9.87
N SER A 523 66.46 9.86 -8.96
CA SER A 523 67.05 10.90 -8.09
C SER A 523 68.08 10.30 -7.12
N VAL A 524 67.80 9.12 -6.55
CA VAL A 524 68.75 8.40 -5.69
C VAL A 524 69.99 7.98 -6.48
N GLU A 525 69.82 7.44 -7.68
CA GLU A 525 70.94 6.98 -8.51
C GLU A 525 71.87 8.14 -8.91
N ARG A 526 71.31 9.29 -9.33
CA ARG A 526 72.11 10.50 -9.63
C ARG A 526 72.90 11.01 -8.43
N LYS A 527 72.42 10.78 -7.22
CA LYS A 527 73.01 11.25 -5.95
C LYS A 527 73.78 10.17 -5.20
N ARG A 528 74.06 9.03 -5.85
CA ARG A 528 74.77 7.89 -5.24
C ARG A 528 76.11 8.29 -4.61
N LYS A 529 76.88 9.17 -5.26
CA LYS A 529 78.18 9.66 -4.75
C LYS A 529 78.01 10.49 -3.48
N ASP A 530 77.12 11.48 -3.50
CA ASP A 530 76.87 12.37 -2.38
C ASP A 530 76.31 11.63 -1.16
N LEU A 531 75.39 10.69 -1.37
CA LEU A 531 74.83 9.84 -0.31
C LEU A 531 75.88 8.90 0.30
N SER A 532 76.86 8.43 -0.48
CA SER A 532 77.98 7.61 0.02
C SER A 532 78.92 8.44 0.90
N ILE A 533 79.21 9.68 0.52
CA ILE A 533 80.02 10.62 1.32
C ILE A 533 79.32 10.93 2.66
N LEU A 534 78.00 11.18 2.65
CA LEU A 534 77.20 11.36 3.86
C LEU A 534 77.27 10.15 4.80
N ARG A 535 77.29 8.93 4.24
CA ARG A 535 77.43 7.69 5.01
C ARG A 535 78.83 7.56 5.65
N LEU A 536 79.89 8.00 4.96
CA LEU A 536 81.27 8.04 5.49
C LEU A 536 81.44 9.06 6.63
N ILE A 537 80.71 10.17 6.60
CA ILE A 537 80.71 11.21 7.66
C ILE A 537 79.97 10.75 8.93
N GLY A 538 79.33 9.57 8.92
CA GLY A 538 78.75 8.94 10.11
C GLY A 538 77.23 8.90 10.14
N LEU A 539 76.53 9.20 9.03
CA LEU A 539 75.09 8.96 8.94
C LEU A 539 74.79 7.47 8.75
N SER A 540 73.96 6.92 9.63
CA SER A 540 73.51 5.52 9.51
C SER A 540 72.67 5.29 8.25
N GLY A 541 72.83 4.12 7.62
CA GLY A 541 72.09 3.76 6.40
C GLY A 541 70.57 3.80 6.59
N THR A 542 70.07 3.44 7.78
CA THR A 542 68.64 3.51 8.14
C THR A 542 68.11 4.94 8.22
N THR A 543 68.96 5.90 8.57
CA THR A 543 68.61 7.33 8.57
C THR A 543 68.55 7.87 7.14
N LEU A 544 69.46 7.42 6.26
CA LEU A 544 69.46 7.74 4.83
C LEU A 544 68.26 7.16 4.07
N LEU A 545 67.69 6.04 4.50
CA LEU A 545 66.46 5.47 3.90
C LEU A 545 65.25 6.40 3.95
N ARG A 546 65.21 7.32 4.90
CA ARG A 546 64.10 8.28 5.04
C ARG A 546 64.17 9.41 4.02
N PHE A 547 65.31 9.59 3.35
CA PHE A 547 65.53 10.71 2.42
C PHE A 547 64.59 10.64 1.20
N PRO A 548 64.47 9.52 0.45
CA PRO A 548 63.51 9.44 -0.67
C PRO A 548 62.05 9.43 -0.20
N ILE A 549 61.78 8.92 1.01
CA ILE A 549 60.43 8.93 1.59
C ILE A 549 59.96 10.36 1.87
N TYR A 550 60.80 11.19 2.50
CA TYR A 550 60.44 12.60 2.73
C TYR A 550 60.31 13.38 1.43
N GLN A 551 61.13 13.11 0.42
CA GLN A 551 60.98 13.72 -0.91
C GLN A 551 59.65 13.34 -1.56
N GLY A 552 59.30 12.05 -1.55
CA GLY A 552 58.02 11.56 -2.06
C GLY A 552 56.83 12.20 -1.36
N ILE A 553 56.86 12.31 -0.02
CA ILE A 553 55.78 12.97 0.74
C ILE A 553 55.64 14.44 0.37
N ILE A 554 56.75 15.19 0.28
CA ILE A 554 56.69 16.63 -0.07
C ILE A 554 56.13 16.82 -1.48
N ILE A 555 56.55 16.00 -2.45
CA ILE A 555 56.04 16.03 -3.83
C ILE A 555 54.55 15.67 -3.86
N ALA A 556 54.14 14.63 -3.13
CA ALA A 556 52.73 14.20 -3.05
C ALA A 556 51.82 15.26 -2.46
N VAL A 557 52.22 15.87 -1.32
CA VAL A 557 51.46 16.94 -0.67
C VAL A 557 51.43 18.19 -1.56
N GLY A 558 52.54 18.54 -2.21
CA GLY A 558 52.60 19.64 -3.17
C GLY A 558 51.68 19.41 -4.37
N GLY A 559 51.74 18.23 -4.98
CA GLY A 559 50.88 17.84 -6.10
C GLY A 559 49.41 17.82 -5.73
N PHE A 560 49.06 17.27 -4.55
CA PHE A 560 47.70 17.32 -4.03
C PHE A 560 47.22 18.76 -3.83
N GLY A 561 48.05 19.65 -3.27
CA GLY A 561 47.68 21.06 -3.07
C GLY A 561 47.38 21.78 -4.38
N VAL A 562 48.20 21.58 -5.42
CA VAL A 562 47.96 22.16 -6.75
C VAL A 562 46.71 21.55 -7.40
N ALA A 563 46.53 20.23 -7.28
CA ALA A 563 45.33 19.54 -7.77
C ALA A 563 44.05 20.04 -7.10
N LEU A 564 44.11 20.32 -5.79
CA LEU A 564 42.99 20.88 -5.04
C LEU A 564 42.61 22.27 -5.53
N VAL A 565 43.59 23.17 -5.73
CA VAL A 565 43.34 24.51 -6.28
C VAL A 565 42.74 24.45 -7.68
N PHE A 566 43.23 23.53 -8.51
CA PHE A 566 42.68 23.30 -9.84
C PHE A 566 41.24 22.76 -9.77
N PHE A 567 40.99 21.81 -8.88
CA PHE A 567 39.67 21.23 -8.64
C PHE A 567 38.66 22.29 -8.20
N GLU A 568 38.97 23.09 -7.17
CA GLU A 568 38.08 24.15 -6.68
C GLU A 568 37.80 25.20 -7.75
N SER A 569 38.83 25.60 -8.52
CA SER A 569 38.66 26.55 -9.61
C SER A 569 37.70 26.01 -10.68
N LEU A 570 37.87 24.74 -11.08
CA LEU A 570 37.00 24.14 -12.10
C LEU A 570 35.60 23.84 -11.55
N ALA A 571 35.48 23.40 -10.30
CA ALA A 571 34.20 23.18 -9.64
C ALA A 571 33.39 24.47 -9.54
N TRP A 572 34.03 25.60 -9.23
CA TRP A 572 33.39 26.91 -9.25
C TRP A 572 32.85 27.27 -10.64
N ILE A 573 33.64 27.08 -11.70
CA ILE A 573 33.21 27.31 -13.10
C ILE A 573 32.01 26.41 -13.43
N ILE A 574 32.11 25.11 -13.15
CA ILE A 574 31.04 24.14 -13.46
C ILE A 574 29.75 24.53 -12.72
N ASN A 575 29.82 24.75 -11.41
CA ASN A 575 28.65 25.08 -10.60
C ASN A 575 28.02 26.43 -11.04
N SER A 576 28.84 27.40 -11.46
CA SER A 576 28.33 28.67 -12.00
C SER A 576 27.67 28.53 -13.37
N LEU A 577 28.19 27.67 -14.26
CA LEU A 577 27.61 27.48 -15.59
C LEU A 577 26.25 26.78 -15.55
N PHE A 578 26.04 25.92 -14.56
CA PHE A 578 24.83 25.12 -14.42
C PHE A 578 23.89 25.61 -13.31
N SER A 579 24.12 26.80 -12.76
CA SER A 579 23.33 27.35 -11.66
C SER A 579 21.83 27.47 -11.98
N SER A 580 21.46 27.61 -13.26
CA SER A 580 20.07 27.68 -13.71
C SER A 580 19.30 26.35 -13.60
N HIS A 581 20.00 25.21 -13.49
CA HIS A 581 19.41 23.87 -13.40
C HIS A 581 19.48 23.27 -11.99
N LEU A 582 20.07 23.99 -11.04
CA LEU A 582 20.25 23.61 -9.65
C LEU A 582 19.24 24.34 -8.76
N GLN A 583 18.70 23.67 -7.75
CA GLN A 583 17.94 24.31 -6.68
C GLN A 583 18.89 24.98 -5.67
N ALA A 584 18.36 25.84 -4.80
CA ALA A 584 19.14 26.42 -3.71
C ALA A 584 19.83 25.32 -2.89
N GLU A 585 21.13 25.49 -2.62
CA GLU A 585 22.03 24.55 -1.92
C GLU A 585 22.51 23.31 -2.71
N GLU A 586 22.05 23.10 -3.95
CA GLU A 586 22.55 22.03 -4.81
C GLU A 586 23.83 22.44 -5.56
N SER A 587 24.76 21.49 -5.73
CA SER A 587 26.01 21.68 -6.44
C SER A 587 26.35 20.43 -7.26
N LEU A 588 26.63 20.58 -8.55
CA LEU A 588 26.93 19.46 -9.46
C LEU A 588 28.33 18.89 -9.25
N CYS A 589 29.30 19.76 -8.93
CA CYS A 589 30.67 19.34 -8.64
C CYS A 589 31.01 19.74 -7.21
N ARG A 590 30.98 18.77 -6.29
CA ARG A 590 31.46 18.96 -4.92
C ARG A 590 32.13 17.69 -4.38
N LEU A 591 33.12 17.89 -3.53
CA LEU A 591 33.72 16.81 -2.71
C LEU A 591 33.47 17.12 -1.25
N ALA A 592 32.94 16.15 -0.50
CA ALA A 592 32.95 16.24 0.95
C ALA A 592 34.40 16.26 1.49
N ILE A 593 34.62 16.96 2.60
CA ILE A 593 35.95 17.09 3.22
C ILE A 593 36.57 15.72 3.56
N TRP A 594 35.73 14.74 3.90
CA TRP A 594 36.14 13.37 4.16
C TRP A 594 36.78 12.70 2.95
N HIS A 595 36.26 12.94 1.75
CA HIS A 595 36.84 12.40 0.53
C HIS A 595 38.20 13.02 0.22
N LEU A 596 38.37 14.32 0.49
CA LEU A 596 39.67 14.99 0.36
C LEU A 596 40.72 14.38 1.30
N LEU A 597 40.35 14.08 2.55
CA LEU A 597 41.23 13.43 3.51
C LEU A 597 41.63 12.01 3.06
N ILE A 598 40.69 11.24 2.52
CA ILE A 598 40.96 9.90 1.98
C ILE A 598 41.92 9.98 0.79
N ILE A 599 41.72 10.91 -0.14
CA ILE A 599 42.59 11.07 -1.33
C ILE A 599 44.00 11.51 -0.91
N LEU A 600 44.12 12.45 0.02
CA LEU A 600 45.40 12.89 0.57
C LEU A 600 46.12 11.70 1.25
N GLY A 601 45.42 10.98 2.12
CA GLY A 601 45.95 9.79 2.80
C GLY A 601 46.41 8.71 1.83
N ALA A 602 45.64 8.43 0.78
CA ALA A 602 45.99 7.46 -0.26
C ALA A 602 47.23 7.92 -1.07
N THR A 603 47.31 9.20 -1.42
CA THR A 603 48.43 9.76 -2.20
C THR A 603 49.73 9.73 -1.40
N VAL A 604 49.66 10.11 -0.13
CA VAL A 604 50.80 10.02 0.79
C VAL A 604 51.23 8.56 1.00
N SER A 605 50.29 7.62 1.16
CA SER A 605 50.60 6.20 1.30
C SER A 605 51.31 5.64 0.06
N VAL A 606 50.84 5.98 -1.15
CA VAL A 606 51.49 5.63 -2.41
C VAL A 606 52.90 6.22 -2.49
N ALA A 607 53.07 7.47 -2.11
CA ALA A 607 54.38 8.13 -2.13
C ALA A 607 55.37 7.49 -1.14
N ILE A 608 54.91 7.06 0.03
CA ILE A 608 55.72 6.32 1.00
C ILE A 608 56.13 4.96 0.41
N LEU A 609 55.21 4.23 -0.22
CA LEU A 609 55.52 2.94 -0.87
C LEU A 609 56.56 3.12 -1.98
N ALA A 610 56.34 4.07 -2.89
CA ALA A 610 57.27 4.38 -3.97
C ALA A 610 58.65 4.81 -3.42
N GLY A 611 58.66 5.67 -2.39
CA GLY A 611 59.87 6.12 -1.71
C GLY A 611 60.61 5.00 -0.98
N THR A 612 59.90 4.04 -0.38
CA THR A 612 60.50 2.86 0.26
C THR A 612 61.18 1.97 -0.77
N VAL A 613 60.56 1.75 -1.93
CA VAL A 613 61.17 0.98 -3.02
C VAL A 613 62.43 1.66 -3.56
N ALA A 614 62.39 2.98 -3.76
CA ALA A 614 63.58 3.76 -4.15
C ALA A 614 64.67 3.71 -3.06
N ALA A 615 64.28 3.81 -1.79
CA ALA A 615 65.18 3.74 -0.64
C ALA A 615 65.85 2.37 -0.49
N TRP A 616 65.19 1.26 -0.84
CA TRP A 616 65.79 -0.08 -0.79
C TRP A 616 67.06 -0.21 -1.64
N ARG A 617 67.23 0.63 -2.67
CA ARG A 617 68.47 0.66 -3.44
C ARG A 617 69.65 1.29 -2.66
N ILE A 618 69.38 2.21 -1.74
CA ILE A 618 70.41 2.86 -0.91
C ILE A 618 71.13 1.86 0.00
N THR A 619 70.44 0.81 0.48
CA THR A 619 71.08 -0.21 1.31
C THR A 619 72.10 -1.05 0.54
N ARG A 620 72.01 -1.12 -0.79
CA ARG A 620 72.91 -1.89 -1.66
C ARG A 620 74.13 -1.10 -2.13
N ILE A 621 74.26 0.17 -1.78
CA ILE A 621 75.43 0.99 -2.15
C ILE A 621 76.56 0.68 -1.16
N GLU A 622 77.67 0.13 -1.64
CA GLU A 622 78.88 -0.07 -0.83
C GLU A 622 79.61 1.27 -0.62
N PRO A 623 79.94 1.66 0.63
CA PRO A 623 80.63 2.92 0.90
C PRO A 623 81.99 3.06 0.20
N ALA A 624 82.64 1.93 -0.11
CA ALA A 624 83.97 1.87 -0.70
C ALA A 624 83.95 1.98 -2.24
N GLU A 625 82.84 1.68 -2.90
CA GLU A 625 82.72 1.77 -4.38
C GLU A 625 82.73 3.22 -4.88
N ALA A 626 82.19 4.16 -4.10
CA ALA A 626 82.10 5.57 -4.50
C ALA A 626 83.47 6.29 -4.58
N LEU A 627 84.54 5.69 -4.04
CA LEU A 627 85.91 6.20 -4.05
C LEU A 627 86.80 5.52 -5.10
N ARG A 628 86.29 4.52 -5.84
CA ARG A 628 87.06 3.69 -6.77
C ARG A 628 86.84 4.00 -8.25
N ASP A 629 85.89 4.88 -8.57
CA ASP A 629 85.57 5.35 -9.94
C ASP A 629 86.38 6.61 -10.36
N GLU A 630 87.54 6.86 -9.72
CA GLU A 630 88.63 7.72 -10.24
C GLU A 630 89.83 6.83 -10.57
#